data_AF-A0A134B3W8-F1
#
_entry.id   AF-A0A134B3W8-F1
#
_cell.length_a   1.000
_cell.length_b   1.000
_cell.length_c   1.000
_cell.angle_alpha   90.00
_cell.angle_beta   90.00
_cell.angle_gamma   90.00
#
_symmetry.space_group_name_H-M   'P 1'
#
loop_
_entity.id
_entity.type
_entity.pdbx_description
1 polymer ?
#
loop_
_entity_poly.entity_id
_entity_poly.type
_entity_poly.pdbx_seq_one_letter_code
_entity_poly.pdbx_strand_id
1 'polypeptide(L)'
;MSHHELPEHDALDTIDEKVLKGELFFERHGKKIIIAVAAVVIVALGIFAYHRFVQVPKAEKATAQMFVAEDSFIAGQDSLALKGQGAGAPGFEAIAKNFSGTDAANLAHAYSGICLYDQGKYQEALAELKKFSADETVVAPSVQRMIGDCLVQLGKLEEAVKSYEAAAKAASSEAISPSCLIKAGHVYEKLGKYDKAIALYNEVKTKYYTAPEAETVEADLLRAQAQGK
;
A
#
# COMPACT_ATOMS: atom_id res chain seq x y z
N MET A 1 -1.84 -74.64 11.45
CA MET A 1 -1.10 -73.69 10.61
C MET A 1 -2.12 -72.88 9.84
N SER A 2 -2.42 -71.68 10.34
CA SER A 2 -3.29 -70.70 9.68
C SER A 2 -2.49 -70.04 8.56
N HIS A 3 -2.69 -70.48 7.32
CA HIS A 3 -2.15 -69.76 6.18
C HIS A 3 -3.08 -68.58 5.86
N HIS A 4 -2.54 -67.40 6.16
CA HIS A 4 -3.03 -66.09 5.80
C HIS A 4 -2.74 -65.91 4.29
N GLU A 5 -3.72 -66.15 3.43
CA GLU A 5 -3.64 -65.74 2.02
C GLU A 5 -4.13 -64.29 1.90
N LEU A 6 -3.30 -63.50 1.22
CA LEU A 6 -3.12 -62.05 1.37
C LEU A 6 -4.13 -61.23 0.53
N PRO A 7 -4.33 -59.92 0.84
CA PRO A 7 -5.39 -59.05 0.30
C PRO A 7 -5.18 -58.59 -1.16
N GLU A 8 -4.38 -59.32 -1.94
CA GLU A 8 -3.90 -58.91 -3.27
C GLU A 8 -4.99 -58.97 -4.36
N HIS A 9 -5.90 -59.95 -4.29
CA HIS A 9 -6.97 -60.12 -5.28
C HIS A 9 -8.04 -59.01 -5.17
N ASP A 10 -8.41 -58.65 -3.94
CA ASP A 10 -9.38 -57.58 -3.64
C ASP A 10 -8.81 -56.19 -4.04
N ALA A 11 -7.49 -56.01 -3.91
CA ALA A 11 -6.82 -54.79 -4.34
C ALA A 11 -6.80 -54.63 -5.87
N LEU A 12 -6.57 -55.71 -6.63
CA LEU A 12 -6.56 -55.67 -8.09
C LEU A 12 -7.97 -55.48 -8.67
N ASP A 13 -8.96 -56.18 -8.15
CA ASP A 13 -10.36 -56.05 -8.57
C ASP A 13 -10.90 -54.63 -8.29
N THR A 14 -10.52 -54.03 -7.16
CA THR A 14 -10.90 -52.64 -6.84
C THR A 14 -10.13 -51.60 -7.65
N ILE A 15 -8.94 -51.92 -8.17
CA ILE A 15 -8.20 -51.07 -9.11
C ILE A 15 -8.88 -51.13 -10.48
N ASP A 16 -9.18 -52.32 -10.99
CA ASP A 16 -9.81 -52.50 -12.30
C ASP A 16 -11.22 -51.89 -12.34
N GLU A 17 -12.02 -52.03 -11.27
CA GLU A 17 -13.33 -51.40 -11.18
C GLU A 17 -13.23 -49.85 -11.17
N LYS A 18 -12.22 -49.29 -10.49
CA LYS A 18 -11.97 -47.83 -10.47
C LYS A 18 -11.49 -47.32 -11.82
N VAL A 19 -10.63 -48.07 -12.50
CA VAL A 19 -10.14 -47.76 -13.86
C VAL A 19 -11.30 -47.80 -14.85
N LEU A 20 -12.10 -48.86 -14.85
CA LEU A 20 -13.26 -49.01 -15.74
C LEU A 20 -14.33 -47.93 -15.51
N LYS A 21 -14.58 -47.55 -14.24
CA LYS A 21 -15.47 -46.42 -13.90
C LYS A 21 -14.93 -45.08 -14.40
N GLY A 22 -13.60 -44.89 -14.35
CA GLY A 22 -12.93 -43.72 -14.92
C GLY A 22 -13.03 -43.66 -16.45
N GLU A 23 -12.84 -44.80 -17.12
CA GLU A 23 -12.96 -44.95 -18.57
C GLU A 23 -14.40 -44.68 -19.05
N LEU A 24 -15.40 -45.30 -18.43
CA LEU A 24 -16.83 -45.08 -18.75
C LEU A 24 -17.26 -43.62 -18.50
N PHE A 25 -16.71 -42.95 -17.48
CA PHE A 25 -16.97 -41.54 -17.20
C PHE A 25 -16.37 -40.63 -18.29
N PHE A 26 -15.15 -40.92 -18.72
CA PHE A 26 -14.50 -40.17 -19.80
C PHE A 26 -15.13 -40.45 -21.17
N GLU A 27 -15.61 -41.66 -21.44
CA GLU A 27 -16.38 -41.93 -22.67
C GLU A 27 -17.70 -41.15 -22.71
N ARG A 28 -18.39 -41.04 -21.57
CA ARG A 28 -19.69 -40.34 -21.48
C ARG A 28 -19.55 -38.81 -21.47
N HIS A 29 -18.50 -38.27 -20.86
CA HIS A 29 -18.33 -36.83 -20.63
C HIS A 29 -17.04 -36.21 -21.19
N GLY A 30 -16.15 -36.98 -21.79
CA GLY A 30 -14.81 -36.57 -22.24
C GLY A 30 -14.83 -35.38 -23.19
N LYS A 31 -15.78 -35.31 -24.13
CA LYS A 31 -15.93 -34.12 -25.01
C LYS A 31 -16.22 -32.85 -24.22
N LYS A 32 -17.07 -32.91 -23.19
CA LYS A 32 -17.40 -31.75 -22.34
C LYS A 32 -16.20 -31.35 -21.47
N ILE A 33 -15.45 -32.33 -20.95
CA ILE A 33 -14.23 -32.09 -20.18
C ILE A 33 -13.17 -31.43 -21.05
N ILE A 34 -12.92 -31.95 -22.26
CA ILE A 34 -11.97 -31.37 -23.21
C ILE A 34 -12.36 -29.94 -23.59
N ILE A 35 -13.65 -29.69 -23.86
CA ILE A 35 -14.15 -28.33 -24.15
C ILE A 35 -13.96 -27.41 -22.94
N ALA A 36 -14.26 -27.89 -21.73
CA ALA A 36 -14.07 -27.11 -20.51
C ALA A 36 -12.58 -26.78 -20.27
N VAL A 37 -11.68 -27.75 -20.41
CA VAL A 37 -10.24 -27.55 -20.29
C VAL A 37 -9.72 -26.60 -21.37
N ALA A 38 -10.14 -26.77 -22.62
CA ALA A 38 -9.77 -25.87 -23.71
C ALA A 38 -10.26 -24.43 -23.47
N ALA A 39 -11.47 -24.26 -22.94
CA ALA A 39 -12.00 -22.95 -22.57
C ALA A 39 -11.15 -22.30 -21.45
N VAL A 40 -10.76 -23.05 -20.43
CA VAL A 40 -9.87 -22.56 -19.37
C VAL A 40 -8.51 -22.15 -19.92
N VAL A 41 -7.92 -22.96 -20.82
CA VAL A 41 -6.64 -22.63 -21.47
C VAL A 41 -6.74 -21.37 -22.31
N ILE A 42 -7.80 -21.20 -23.08
CA ILE A 42 -8.03 -19.97 -23.89
C ILE A 42 -8.15 -18.74 -22.98
N VAL A 43 -8.88 -18.84 -21.87
CA VAL A 43 -8.98 -17.75 -20.90
C VAL A 43 -7.62 -17.43 -20.28
N ALA A 44 -6.86 -18.46 -19.87
CA ALA A 44 -5.52 -18.29 -19.30
C ALA A 44 -4.56 -17.63 -20.30
N LEU A 45 -4.56 -18.05 -21.57
CA LEU A 45 -3.77 -17.44 -22.64
C LEU A 45 -4.20 -16.00 -22.92
N GLY A 46 -5.49 -15.71 -22.87
CA GLY A 46 -6.02 -14.35 -22.99
C GLY A 46 -5.51 -13.43 -21.88
N ILE A 47 -5.56 -13.88 -20.62
CA ILE A 47 -5.01 -13.16 -19.46
C ILE A 47 -3.50 -12.96 -19.62
N PHE A 48 -2.76 -14.01 -19.97
CA PHE A 48 -1.32 -13.94 -20.19
C PHE A 48 -0.94 -12.96 -21.31
N ALA A 49 -1.64 -13.01 -22.44
CA ALA A 49 -1.42 -12.09 -23.55
C ALA A 49 -1.73 -10.64 -23.15
N TYR A 50 -2.84 -10.39 -22.45
CA TYR A 50 -3.16 -9.06 -21.95
C TYR A 50 -2.08 -8.53 -21.00
N HIS A 51 -1.62 -9.35 -20.05
CA HIS A 51 -0.55 -8.98 -19.13
C HIS A 51 0.74 -8.63 -19.88
N ARG A 52 1.15 -9.50 -20.83
CA ARG A 52 2.43 -9.36 -21.53
C ARG A 52 2.47 -8.28 -22.60
N PHE A 53 1.37 -8.07 -23.33
CA PHE A 53 1.31 -7.15 -24.47
C PHE A 53 0.66 -5.80 -24.15
N VAL A 54 -0.08 -5.69 -23.04
CA VAL A 54 -0.76 -4.43 -22.66
C VAL A 54 -0.25 -3.91 -21.31
N GLN A 55 -0.30 -4.71 -20.24
CA GLN A 55 0.05 -4.21 -18.90
C GLN A 55 1.53 -3.89 -18.74
N VAL A 56 2.44 -4.80 -19.15
CA VAL A 56 3.89 -4.58 -19.08
C VAL A 56 4.35 -3.31 -19.82
N PRO A 57 4.05 -3.10 -21.13
CA PRO A 57 4.50 -1.89 -21.82
C PRO A 57 3.83 -0.61 -21.28
N LYS A 58 2.58 -0.70 -20.79
CA LYS A 58 1.92 0.42 -20.12
C LYS A 58 2.65 0.79 -18.83
N ALA A 59 3.05 -0.20 -18.02
CA ALA A 59 3.79 0.02 -16.78
C ALA A 59 5.18 0.61 -17.04
N GLU A 60 5.94 0.07 -18.00
CA GLU A 60 7.26 0.60 -18.38
C GLU A 60 7.18 2.07 -18.81
N LYS A 61 6.19 2.42 -19.64
CA LYS A 61 5.96 3.81 -20.05
C LYS A 61 5.57 4.71 -18.87
N ALA A 62 4.76 4.21 -17.94
CA ALA A 62 4.38 4.93 -16.74
C ALA A 62 5.61 5.25 -15.88
N THR A 63 6.46 4.26 -15.62
CA THR A 63 7.70 4.43 -14.84
C THR A 63 8.68 5.40 -15.51
N ALA A 64 8.85 5.32 -16.83
CA ALA A 64 9.71 6.26 -17.56
C ALA A 64 9.22 7.72 -17.46
N GLN A 65 7.90 7.93 -17.51
CA GLN A 65 7.32 9.27 -17.34
C GLN A 65 7.36 9.73 -15.88
N MET A 66 7.16 8.81 -14.95
CA MET A 66 7.29 9.06 -13.51
C MET A 66 8.67 9.59 -13.16
N PHE A 67 9.72 8.99 -13.71
CA PHE A 67 11.11 9.42 -13.49
C PHE A 67 11.33 10.90 -13.85
N VAL A 68 10.74 11.38 -14.96
CA VAL A 68 10.85 12.79 -15.37
C VAL A 68 10.12 13.73 -14.41
N ALA A 69 8.95 13.32 -13.92
CA ALA A 69 8.19 14.10 -12.94
C ALA A 69 8.91 14.11 -11.56
N GLU A 70 9.49 12.98 -11.15
CA GLU A 70 10.28 12.87 -9.92
C GLU A 70 11.55 13.74 -9.95
N ASP A 71 12.24 13.84 -11.09
CA ASP A 71 13.39 14.74 -11.24
C ASP A 71 12.98 16.21 -10.99
N SER A 72 11.83 16.62 -11.54
CA SER A 72 11.26 17.95 -11.28
C SER A 72 10.88 18.14 -9.81
N PHE A 73 10.34 17.10 -9.15
CA PHE A 73 9.98 17.12 -7.74
C PHE A 73 11.21 17.25 -6.84
N ILE A 74 12.25 16.47 -7.11
CA ILE A 74 13.53 16.52 -6.38
C ILE A 74 14.21 17.89 -6.55
N ALA A 75 14.04 18.52 -7.71
CA ALA A 75 14.49 19.89 -7.97
C ALA A 75 13.63 20.97 -7.25
N GLY A 76 12.60 20.59 -6.50
CA GLY A 76 11.68 21.50 -5.80
C GLY A 76 10.73 22.25 -6.73
N GLN A 77 10.51 21.75 -7.96
CA GLN A 77 9.66 22.39 -8.96
C GLN A 77 8.25 21.77 -8.92
N ASP A 78 7.55 21.87 -7.79
CA ASP A 78 6.29 21.15 -7.53
C ASP A 78 5.21 21.39 -8.58
N SER A 79 5.06 22.63 -9.06
CA SER A 79 4.09 22.93 -10.11
C SER A 79 4.45 22.23 -11.43
N LEU A 80 5.73 22.09 -11.73
CA LEU A 80 6.22 21.39 -12.91
C LEU A 80 6.06 19.88 -12.74
N ALA A 81 6.43 19.34 -11.58
CA ALA A 81 6.28 17.93 -11.27
C ALA A 81 4.81 17.49 -11.31
N LEU A 82 3.90 18.34 -10.83
CA LEU A 82 2.46 18.08 -10.80
C LEU A 82 1.83 18.14 -12.20
N LYS A 83 2.13 19.18 -12.99
CA LYS A 83 1.46 19.44 -14.30
C LYS A 83 2.23 18.90 -15.51
N GLY A 84 3.55 18.85 -15.44
CA GLY A 84 4.45 18.48 -16.53
C GLY A 84 4.71 19.59 -17.55
N GLN A 85 5.53 19.27 -18.55
CA GLN A 85 5.89 20.12 -19.69
C GLN A 85 5.18 19.68 -20.98
N GLY A 86 3.88 19.37 -20.88
CA GLY A 86 3.06 18.92 -22.02
C GLY A 86 3.15 17.42 -22.30
N ALA A 87 2.73 17.00 -23.50
CA ALA A 87 2.47 15.59 -23.80
C ALA A 87 3.69 14.66 -23.75
N GLY A 88 4.90 15.22 -23.93
CA GLY A 88 6.16 14.46 -23.90
C GLY A 88 6.75 14.26 -22.49
N ALA A 89 6.36 15.10 -21.53
CA ALA A 89 6.83 15.06 -20.15
C ALA A 89 5.65 15.36 -19.21
N PRO A 90 4.67 14.45 -19.11
CA PRO A 90 3.51 14.66 -18.24
C PRO A 90 3.92 14.68 -16.77
N GLY A 91 3.21 15.48 -15.97
CA GLY A 91 3.37 15.47 -14.52
C GLY A 91 2.55 14.38 -13.84
N PHE A 92 2.65 14.32 -12.51
CA PHE A 92 2.01 13.30 -11.69
C PHE A 92 0.49 13.18 -11.92
N GLU A 93 -0.24 14.28 -12.15
CA GLU A 93 -1.68 14.23 -12.40
C GLU A 93 -2.03 13.44 -13.68
N ALA A 94 -1.27 13.71 -14.74
CA ALA A 94 -1.47 13.04 -16.03
C ALA A 94 -1.01 11.58 -15.97
N ILE A 95 0.04 11.28 -15.21
CA ILE A 95 0.52 9.91 -15.02
C ILE A 95 -0.52 9.08 -14.25
N ALA A 96 -1.00 9.59 -13.11
CA ALA A 96 -2.03 8.93 -12.30
C ALA A 96 -3.29 8.61 -13.12
N LYS A 97 -3.72 9.57 -13.95
CA LYS A 97 -4.90 9.41 -14.82
C LYS A 97 -4.68 8.42 -15.97
N ASN A 98 -3.58 8.57 -16.73
CA ASN A 98 -3.38 7.85 -17.98
C ASN A 98 -2.88 6.41 -17.75
N PHE A 99 -2.20 6.17 -16.63
CA PHE A 99 -1.61 4.88 -16.31
C PHE A 99 -2.29 4.15 -15.17
N SER A 100 -3.52 4.54 -14.79
CA SER A 100 -4.30 3.87 -13.74
C SER A 100 -4.21 2.35 -13.79
N GLY A 101 -3.98 1.73 -12.63
CA GLY A 101 -3.73 0.30 -12.48
C GLY A 101 -2.26 -0.13 -12.57
N THR A 102 -1.31 0.82 -12.66
CA THR A 102 0.12 0.56 -12.51
C THR A 102 0.64 1.12 -11.18
N ASP A 103 1.73 0.55 -10.67
CA ASP A 103 2.38 1.03 -9.44
C ASP A 103 2.85 2.48 -9.56
N ALA A 104 3.38 2.86 -10.74
CA ALA A 104 3.76 4.25 -11.01
C ALA A 104 2.56 5.21 -10.93
N ALA A 105 1.37 4.81 -11.41
CA ALA A 105 0.17 5.63 -11.27
C ALA A 105 -0.31 5.70 -9.80
N ASN A 106 -0.14 4.62 -9.04
CA ASN A 106 -0.41 4.60 -7.61
C ASN A 106 0.47 5.62 -6.86
N LEU A 107 1.80 5.53 -7.05
CA LEU A 107 2.76 6.47 -6.49
C LEU A 107 2.51 7.92 -6.97
N ALA A 108 2.06 8.13 -8.21
CA ALA A 108 1.77 9.46 -8.72
C ALA A 108 0.66 10.16 -7.93
N HIS A 109 -0.29 9.43 -7.34
CA HIS A 109 -1.26 10.02 -6.40
C HIS A 109 -0.58 10.54 -5.12
N ALA A 110 0.38 9.79 -4.57
CA ALA A 110 1.12 10.21 -3.40
C ALA A 110 1.92 11.49 -3.66
N TYR A 111 2.72 11.52 -4.73
CA TYR A 111 3.48 12.72 -5.10
C TYR A 111 2.59 13.91 -5.47
N SER A 112 1.50 13.69 -6.20
CA SER A 112 0.52 14.75 -6.48
C SER A 112 0.00 15.36 -5.18
N GLY A 113 -0.33 14.51 -4.20
CA GLY A 113 -0.74 14.92 -2.87
C GLY A 113 0.30 15.81 -2.16
N ILE A 114 1.58 15.44 -2.23
CA ILE A 114 2.68 16.21 -1.63
C ILE A 114 2.81 17.57 -2.32
N CYS A 115 2.90 17.61 -3.66
CA CYS A 115 2.98 18.86 -4.41
C CYS A 115 1.78 19.80 -4.14
N LEU A 116 0.58 19.24 -3.98
CA LEU A 116 -0.62 20.00 -3.63
C LEU A 116 -0.56 20.53 -2.19
N TYR A 117 -0.02 19.74 -1.25
CA TYR A 117 0.20 20.17 0.13
C TYR A 117 1.16 21.36 0.20
N ASP A 118 2.27 21.28 -0.53
CA ASP A 118 3.28 22.35 -0.58
C ASP A 118 2.75 23.63 -1.24
N GLN A 119 1.78 23.51 -2.14
CA GLN A 119 1.01 24.63 -2.71
C GLN A 119 -0.08 25.18 -1.77
N GLY A 120 -0.26 24.63 -0.57
CA GLY A 120 -1.30 25.02 0.38
C GLY A 120 -2.71 24.50 0.05
N LYS A 121 -2.83 23.61 -0.96
CA LYS A 121 -4.12 23.05 -1.42
C LYS A 121 -4.48 21.79 -0.63
N TYR A 122 -4.62 21.94 0.68
CA TYR A 122 -4.72 20.80 1.60
C TYR A 122 -5.91 19.87 1.35
N GLN A 123 -7.04 20.41 0.88
CA GLN A 123 -8.23 19.61 0.57
C GLN A 123 -8.02 18.75 -0.70
N GLU A 124 -7.37 19.31 -1.72
CA GLU A 124 -7.02 18.58 -2.94
C GLU A 124 -5.91 17.55 -2.65
N ALA A 125 -4.90 17.92 -1.86
CA ALA A 125 -3.85 17.04 -1.40
C ALA A 125 -4.43 15.80 -0.68
N LEU A 126 -5.34 16.02 0.28
CA LEU A 126 -6.01 14.93 1.00
C LEU A 126 -6.81 14.02 0.05
N ALA A 127 -7.45 14.59 -0.97
CA ALA A 127 -8.21 13.82 -1.95
C ALA A 127 -7.31 12.94 -2.83
N GLU A 128 -6.14 13.44 -3.26
CA GLU A 128 -5.17 12.66 -4.01
C GLU A 128 -4.49 11.58 -3.16
N LEU A 129 -4.03 11.92 -1.95
CA LEU A 129 -3.38 10.96 -1.04
C LEU A 129 -4.28 9.78 -0.70
N LYS A 130 -5.61 9.99 -0.61
CA LYS A 130 -6.59 8.91 -0.36
C LYS A 130 -6.82 7.97 -1.54
N LYS A 131 -6.36 8.32 -2.75
CA LYS A 131 -6.42 7.43 -3.92
C LYS A 131 -5.25 6.44 -3.97
N PHE A 132 -4.20 6.69 -3.19
CA PHE A 132 -3.08 5.76 -3.05
C PHE A 132 -3.52 4.46 -2.36
N SER A 133 -3.19 3.31 -2.96
CA SER A 133 -3.40 1.98 -2.36
C SER A 133 -2.30 1.66 -1.36
N ALA A 134 -2.71 1.20 -0.17
CA ALA A 134 -1.82 0.89 0.95
C ALA A 134 -1.08 -0.47 0.84
N ASP A 135 -1.25 -1.21 -0.26
CA ASP A 135 -0.54 -2.48 -0.48
C ASP A 135 0.99 -2.29 -0.53
N GLU A 136 1.44 -1.08 -0.85
CA GLU A 136 2.84 -0.67 -0.77
C GLU A 136 3.26 -0.39 0.69
N THR A 137 3.57 -1.46 1.42
CA THR A 137 3.86 -1.42 2.86
C THR A 137 5.00 -0.47 3.27
N VAL A 138 5.94 -0.19 2.37
CA VAL A 138 7.07 0.72 2.63
C VAL A 138 6.65 2.19 2.58
N VAL A 139 5.79 2.56 1.63
CA VAL A 139 5.41 3.95 1.34
C VAL A 139 4.13 4.34 2.08
N ALA A 140 3.22 3.39 2.30
CA ALA A 140 1.93 3.61 2.93
C ALA A 140 1.99 4.34 4.28
N PRO A 141 2.93 4.05 5.21
CA PRO A 141 3.03 4.81 6.46
C PRO A 141 3.33 6.31 6.24
N SER A 142 4.19 6.62 5.27
CA SER A 142 4.54 8.00 4.92
C SER A 142 3.37 8.75 4.27
N VAL A 143 2.61 8.08 3.41
CA VAL A 143 1.37 8.65 2.83
C VAL A 143 0.33 8.90 3.92
N GLN A 144 0.16 7.95 4.84
CA GLN A 144 -0.76 8.09 5.97
C GLN A 144 -0.33 9.23 6.91
N ARG A 145 0.97 9.44 7.12
CA ARG A 145 1.49 10.61 7.84
C ARG A 145 1.13 11.91 7.10
N MET A 146 1.29 11.96 5.77
CA MET A 146 0.96 13.14 4.98
C MET A 146 -0.56 13.46 4.97
N ILE A 147 -1.41 12.42 5.00
CA ILE A 147 -2.85 12.58 5.24
C ILE A 147 -3.10 13.27 6.59
N GLY A 148 -2.38 12.85 7.64
CA GLY A 148 -2.40 13.52 8.95
C GLY A 148 -1.99 15.00 8.85
N ASP A 149 -0.91 15.29 8.14
CA ASP A 149 -0.43 16.66 7.91
C ASP A 149 -1.50 17.53 7.21
N CYS A 150 -2.15 17.01 6.17
CA CYS A 150 -3.28 17.69 5.51
C CYS A 150 -4.45 17.95 6.48
N LEU A 151 -4.80 16.98 7.31
CA LEU A 151 -5.90 17.08 8.27
C LEU A 151 -5.61 18.15 9.35
N VAL A 152 -4.36 18.29 9.80
CA VAL A 152 -3.96 19.36 10.71
C VAL A 152 -4.21 20.73 10.08
N GLN A 153 -3.79 20.92 8.82
CA GLN A 153 -3.97 22.21 8.12
C GLN A 153 -5.45 22.53 7.85
N LEU A 154 -6.29 21.50 7.70
CA LEU A 154 -7.74 21.62 7.57
C LEU A 154 -8.47 21.77 8.92
N GLY A 155 -7.75 21.82 10.05
CA GLY A 155 -8.33 21.93 11.39
C GLY A 155 -9.00 20.65 11.91
N LYS A 156 -8.85 19.52 11.23
CA LYS A 156 -9.43 18.22 11.57
C LYS A 156 -8.51 17.44 12.51
N LEU A 157 -8.27 18.01 13.68
CA LEU A 157 -7.22 17.57 14.61
C LEU A 157 -7.44 16.13 15.12
N GLU A 158 -8.67 15.73 15.45
CA GLU A 158 -8.97 14.37 15.89
C GLU A 158 -8.70 13.32 14.81
N GLU A 159 -9.00 13.63 13.55
CA GLU A 159 -8.72 12.74 12.42
C GLU A 159 -7.21 12.67 12.13
N ALA A 160 -6.50 13.80 12.30
CA ALA A 160 -5.06 13.87 12.12
C ALA A 160 -4.33 12.95 13.10
N VAL A 161 -4.68 12.98 14.38
CA VAL A 161 -4.14 12.08 15.41
C VAL A 161 -4.30 10.62 15.01
N LYS A 162 -5.51 10.20 14.62
CA LYS A 162 -5.77 8.82 14.19
C LYS A 162 -4.89 8.43 13.00
N SER A 163 -4.65 9.38 12.09
CA SER A 163 -3.81 9.15 10.91
C SER A 163 -2.34 8.94 11.30
N TYR A 164 -1.80 9.78 12.18
CA TYR A 164 -0.43 9.63 12.67
C TYR A 164 -0.21 8.36 13.50
N GLU A 165 -1.14 8.02 14.41
CA GLU A 165 -1.06 6.77 15.18
C GLU A 165 -1.13 5.54 14.27
N ALA A 166 -1.99 5.57 13.24
CA ALA A 166 -2.05 4.51 12.24
C ALA A 166 -0.75 4.40 11.43
N ALA A 167 -0.17 5.53 11.01
CA ALA A 167 1.11 5.58 10.32
C ALA A 167 2.25 4.98 11.19
N ALA A 168 2.32 5.40 12.46
CA ALA A 168 3.33 4.89 13.39
C ALA A 168 3.22 3.38 13.59
N LYS A 169 1.99 2.87 13.75
CA LYS A 169 1.72 1.44 13.90
C LYS A 169 2.04 0.65 12.64
N ALA A 170 1.67 1.16 11.47
CA ALA A 170 1.92 0.50 10.19
C ALA A 170 3.42 0.43 9.87
N ALA A 171 4.18 1.48 10.16
CA ALA A 171 5.63 1.48 9.96
C ALA A 171 6.34 0.49 10.88
N SER A 172 5.96 0.45 12.17
CA SER A 172 6.62 -0.36 13.21
C SER A 172 8.16 -0.30 13.13
N SER A 173 8.70 0.88 12.85
CA SER A 173 10.11 1.10 12.47
C SER A 173 10.63 2.36 13.15
N GLU A 174 11.88 2.28 13.64
CA GLU A 174 12.57 3.43 14.26
C GLU A 174 12.72 4.62 13.31
N ALA A 175 12.69 4.41 11.99
CA ALA A 175 12.88 5.47 11.01
C ALA A 175 11.64 6.35 10.78
N ILE A 176 10.43 5.85 11.09
CA ILE A 176 9.17 6.53 10.75
C ILE A 176 8.25 6.67 11.97
N SER A 177 8.16 5.64 12.81
CA SER A 177 7.22 5.64 13.93
C SER A 177 7.45 6.79 14.92
N PRO A 178 8.69 7.14 15.33
CA PRO A 178 8.94 8.25 16.27
C PRO A 178 8.38 9.58 15.80
N SER A 179 8.70 9.99 14.56
CA SER A 179 8.24 11.27 14.01
C SER A 179 6.70 11.34 13.89
N CYS A 180 6.04 10.23 13.60
CA CYS A 180 4.58 10.15 13.57
C CYS A 180 3.97 10.28 14.97
N LEU A 181 4.55 9.60 15.98
CA LEU A 181 4.10 9.70 17.37
C LEU A 181 4.28 11.12 17.94
N ILE A 182 5.40 11.78 17.61
CA ILE A 182 5.63 13.18 18.00
C ILE A 182 4.58 14.11 17.38
N LYS A 183 4.31 13.97 16.07
CA LYS A 183 3.25 14.75 15.39
C LYS A 183 1.88 14.52 16.03
N ALA A 184 1.53 13.28 16.37
CA ALA A 184 0.30 12.97 17.11
C ALA A 184 0.28 13.65 18.50
N GLY A 185 1.41 13.62 19.21
CA GLY A 185 1.59 14.31 20.50
C GLY A 185 1.35 15.82 20.38
N HIS A 186 1.94 16.49 19.39
CA HIS A 186 1.73 17.93 19.17
C HIS A 186 0.26 18.25 18.90
N VAL A 187 -0.45 17.40 18.15
CA VAL A 187 -1.89 17.58 17.92
C VAL A 187 -2.69 17.32 19.19
N TYR A 188 -2.32 16.34 20.01
CA TYR A 188 -2.96 16.14 21.33
C TYR A 188 -2.76 17.34 22.26
N GLU A 189 -1.57 17.97 22.27
CA GLU A 189 -1.34 19.23 22.99
C GLU A 189 -2.28 20.33 22.50
N LYS A 190 -2.44 20.50 21.17
CA LYS A 190 -3.39 21.48 20.59
C LYS A 190 -4.84 21.20 20.97
N LEU A 191 -5.19 19.95 21.22
CA LEU A 191 -6.50 19.52 21.68
C LEU A 191 -6.66 19.60 23.21
N GLY A 192 -5.63 20.05 23.95
CA GLY A 192 -5.62 20.09 25.41
C GLY A 192 -5.56 18.72 26.08
N LYS A 193 -5.26 17.65 25.33
CA LYS A 193 -5.19 16.26 25.80
C LYS A 193 -3.77 15.91 26.21
N TYR A 194 -3.22 16.64 27.18
CA TYR A 194 -1.81 16.54 27.58
C TYR A 194 -1.40 15.14 28.06
N ASP A 195 -2.27 14.43 28.78
CA ASP A 195 -2.01 13.04 29.23
C ASP A 195 -1.68 12.10 28.06
N LYS A 196 -2.40 12.26 26.93
CA LYS A 196 -2.17 11.46 25.73
C LYS A 196 -0.87 11.86 25.03
N ALA A 197 -0.59 13.15 24.94
CA ALA A 197 0.68 13.63 24.38
C ALA A 197 1.88 13.09 25.18
N ILE A 198 1.82 13.19 26.51
CA ILE A 198 2.84 12.67 27.43
C ILE A 198 3.05 11.17 27.23
N ALA A 199 1.96 10.39 27.08
CA ALA A 199 2.07 8.95 26.83
C ALA A 199 2.83 8.65 25.52
N LEU A 200 2.53 9.36 24.43
CA LEU A 200 3.21 9.18 23.15
C LEU A 200 4.69 9.58 23.21
N TYR A 201 5.01 10.71 23.85
CA TYR A 201 6.40 11.15 24.03
C TYR A 201 7.23 10.18 24.86
N ASN A 202 6.63 9.60 25.92
CA ASN A 202 7.28 8.54 26.68
C ASN A 202 7.46 7.27 25.84
N GLU A 203 6.51 6.91 24.97
CA GLU A 203 6.70 5.78 24.04
C GLU A 203 7.91 6.05 23.13
N VAL A 204 8.03 7.24 22.55
CA VAL A 204 9.20 7.62 21.73
C VAL A 204 10.50 7.45 22.51
N LYS A 205 10.58 8.03 23.71
CA LYS A 205 11.77 7.99 24.56
C LYS A 205 12.17 6.58 25.00
N THR A 206 11.21 5.70 25.27
CA THR A 206 11.47 4.38 25.86
C THR A 206 11.60 3.26 24.81
N LYS A 207 10.73 3.26 23.80
CA LYS A 207 10.68 2.21 22.78
C LYS A 207 11.58 2.50 21.59
N TYR A 208 11.80 3.77 21.27
CA TYR A 208 12.61 4.21 20.13
C TYR A 208 13.82 5.03 20.60
N TYR A 209 14.45 4.60 21.69
CA TYR A 209 15.54 5.33 22.38
C TYR A 209 16.80 5.55 21.54
N THR A 210 16.98 4.79 20.45
CA THR A 210 18.06 4.92 19.46
C THR A 210 17.73 5.90 18.34
N ALA A 211 16.46 6.30 18.18
CA ALA A 211 16.05 7.24 17.16
C ALA A 211 16.52 8.66 17.54
N PRO A 212 16.96 9.50 16.58
CA PRO A 212 17.31 10.90 16.85
C PRO A 212 16.21 11.69 17.56
N GLU A 213 14.95 11.34 17.29
CA GLU A 213 13.76 11.91 17.91
C GLU A 213 13.71 11.71 19.42
N ALA A 214 14.33 10.65 19.98
CA ALA A 214 14.31 10.39 21.41
C ALA A 214 15.04 11.47 22.23
N GLU A 215 16.04 12.13 21.66
CA GLU A 215 16.72 13.26 22.31
C GLU A 215 15.88 14.53 22.28
N THR A 216 15.21 14.78 21.16
CA THR A 216 14.43 16.03 20.95
C THR A 216 13.06 16.00 21.61
N VAL A 217 12.47 14.81 21.80
CA VAL A 217 11.14 14.65 22.41
C VAL A 217 11.10 15.02 23.89
N GLU A 218 12.25 15.09 24.58
CA GLU A 218 12.30 15.48 26.00
C GLU A 218 11.74 16.89 26.23
N ALA A 219 12.04 17.82 25.33
CA ALA A 219 11.51 19.19 25.41
C ALA A 219 9.99 19.21 25.25
N ASP A 220 9.45 18.37 24.36
CA ASP A 220 8.01 18.22 24.15
C ASP A 220 7.33 17.59 25.37
N LEU A 221 7.96 16.57 25.97
CA LEU A 221 7.50 15.92 27.20
C LEU A 221 7.40 16.90 28.37
N LEU A 222 8.48 17.66 28.63
CA LEU A 222 8.50 18.64 29.71
C LEU A 222 7.46 19.74 29.51
N ARG A 223 7.28 20.22 28.27
CA ARG A 223 6.27 21.21 27.93
C ARG A 223 4.86 20.67 28.19
N ALA A 224 4.54 19.46 27.74
CA ALA A 224 3.23 18.85 27.96
C ALA A 224 2.95 18.61 29.45
N GLN A 225 3.95 18.19 30.23
CA GLN A 225 3.84 18.01 31.68
C GLN A 225 3.59 19.33 32.44
N ALA A 226 4.16 20.44 31.96
CA ALA A 226 3.93 21.74 32.58
C ALA A 226 2.51 22.26 32.34
N GLN A 227 1.92 21.96 31.18
CA GLN A 227 0.56 22.39 30.80
C GLN A 227 -0.53 21.44 31.30
N GLY A 228 -0.21 20.17 31.58
CA GLY A 228 -1.15 19.18 32.11
C GLY A 228 -1.37 19.23 33.62
N LYS A 229 -0.74 20.17 34.32
CA LYS A 229 -0.95 20.44 35.76
C LYS A 229 -1.99 21.52 35.97
#